data_AF-A0A950BKQ3-F1
#
_entry.id   AF-A0A950BKQ3-F1
#
_cell.length_a   1.000
_cell.length_b   1.000
_cell.length_c   1.000
_cell.angle_alpha   90.00
_cell.angle_beta   90.00
_cell.angle_gamma   90.00
#
_symmetry.space_group_name_H-M   'P 1'
#
loop_
_entity.id
_entity.type
_entity.pdbx_description
1 polymer ?
#
loop_
_entity_poly.entity_id
_entity_poly.type
_entity_poly.pdbx_seq_one_letter_code
_entity_poly.pdbx_strand_id
1 'polypeptide(L)' 'YEEALSATSTRWAPWYIIPANHKWVTRGLVARIVASTSDKLDLRYPEVSPDQETAIEQARKQLEAEG' A
#
# COMPACT_ATOMS: atom_id res chain seq x y z
N TYR A 1 -7.93 -23.94 -16.64
CA TYR A 1 -8.01 -22.74 -15.78
C TYR A 1 -9.30 -22.69 -14.99
N GLU A 2 -10.46 -22.92 -15.62
CA GLU A 2 -11.78 -22.85 -14.96
C GLU A 2 -11.89 -23.72 -13.70
N GLU A 3 -11.43 -24.97 -13.75
CA GLU A 3 -11.43 -25.88 -12.59
C GLU A 3 -10.62 -25.36 -11.41
N ALA A 4 -9.42 -24.82 -11.66
CA ALA A 4 -8.59 -24.23 -10.60
C ALA A 4 -9.24 -22.98 -10.01
N LEU A 5 -9.85 -22.12 -10.84
CA LEU A 5 -10.51 -20.90 -10.41
C LEU A 5 -11.76 -21.20 -9.57
N SER A 6 -12.58 -22.17 -10.01
CA SER A 6 -13.78 -22.56 -9.27
C SER A 6 -13.45 -23.30 -7.96
N ALA A 7 -12.39 -24.10 -7.94
CA ALA A 7 -12.00 -24.87 -6.76
C ALA A 7 -11.26 -24.03 -5.70
N THR A 8 -10.54 -22.97 -6.09
CA THR A 8 -9.61 -22.27 -5.18
C THR A 8 -9.93 -20.80 -4.90
N SER A 9 -10.86 -20.18 -5.63
CA SER A 9 -11.27 -18.80 -5.36
C SER A 9 -12.18 -18.75 -4.15
N THR A 10 -11.69 -18.17 -3.05
CA THR A 10 -12.44 -18.05 -1.79
C THR A 10 -12.63 -16.59 -1.39
N ARG A 11 -13.51 -16.32 -0.42
CA ARG A 11 -13.75 -14.94 0.05
C ARG A 11 -12.50 -14.27 0.62
N TRP A 12 -11.63 -15.04 1.28
CA TRP A 12 -10.41 -14.53 1.89
C TRP A 12 -9.21 -14.54 0.93
N ALA A 13 -9.21 -15.42 -0.06
CA ALA A 13 -8.22 -15.50 -1.14
C ALA A 13 -8.92 -15.57 -2.52
N PRO A 14 -9.42 -14.44 -3.06
CA PRO A 14 -10.14 -14.42 -4.32
C PRO A 14 -9.20 -14.38 -5.53
N TRP A 15 -9.59 -15.07 -6.60
CA TRP A 15 -9.01 -14.88 -7.94
C TRP A 15 -9.77 -13.79 -8.71
N TYR A 16 -9.03 -12.95 -9.45
CA TYR A 16 -9.59 -11.91 -10.33
C TYR A 16 -9.24 -12.20 -11.79
N ILE A 17 -10.25 -12.24 -12.66
CA ILE A 17 -10.08 -12.40 -14.11
C ILE A 17 -9.95 -11.00 -14.73
N ILE A 18 -8.79 -10.68 -15.29
CA ILE A 18 -8.48 -9.34 -15.82
C ILE A 18 -8.32 -9.39 -17.34
N PRO A 19 -8.99 -8.51 -18.12
CA PRO A 19 -8.78 -8.42 -19.55
C PRO A 19 -7.34 -7.98 -19.85
N ALA A 20 -6.66 -8.73 -20.72
CA ALA A 20 -5.23 -8.55 -21.02
C ALA A 20 -4.94 -7.89 -22.38
N ASN A 21 -5.96 -7.57 -23.17
CA ASN A 21 -5.79 -7.05 -24.54
C ASN A 21 -5.18 -5.64 -24.59
N HIS A 22 -5.39 -4.85 -23.53
CA HIS A 22 -4.87 -3.50 -23.41
C HIS A 22 -4.05 -3.35 -22.14
N LYS A 23 -2.72 -3.26 -22.30
CA LYS A 23 -1.76 -3.23 -21.18
C LYS A 23 -2.08 -2.17 -20.12
N TRP A 24 -2.52 -0.99 -20.55
CA TRP A 24 -2.86 0.11 -19.63
C TRP A 24 -4.10 -0.23 -18.78
N VAL A 25 -5.11 -0.89 -19.36
CA VAL A 25 -6.31 -1.35 -18.66
C VAL A 25 -5.92 -2.41 -17.63
N THR A 26 -5.17 -3.42 -18.04
CA THR A 26 -4.71 -4.50 -17.16
C THR A 26 -3.96 -3.95 -15.94
N ARG A 27 -2.98 -3.06 -16.19
CA ARG A 27 -2.18 -2.44 -15.13
C ARG A 27 -3.03 -1.59 -14.19
N GLY A 28 -3.97 -0.81 -14.72
CA GLY A 28 -4.88 0.00 -13.93
C GLY A 28 -5.80 -0.83 -13.04
N LEU A 29 -6.37 -1.92 -13.56
CA LEU A 29 -7.25 -2.80 -12.80
C LEU A 29 -6.49 -3.54 -11.68
N VAL A 30 -5.29 -4.07 -11.97
CA VAL A 30 -4.46 -4.73 -10.95
C VAL A 30 -4.06 -3.75 -9.85
N ALA A 31 -3.58 -2.55 -10.22
CA ALA A 31 -3.22 -1.52 -9.24
C ALA A 31 -4.41 -1.14 -8.34
N ARG A 32 -5.61 -0.99 -8.92
CA ARG A 32 -6.82 -0.70 -8.16
C ARG A 32 -7.17 -1.81 -7.18
N ILE A 33 -7.11 -3.08 -7.60
CA ILE A 33 -7.41 -4.22 -6.72
C ILE A 33 -6.46 -4.26 -5.52
N VAL A 34 -5.16 -4.09 -5.75
CA VAL A 34 -4.15 -4.07 -4.68
C VAL A 34 -4.39 -2.89 -3.75
N ALA A 35 -4.51 -1.67 -4.27
CA ALA A 35 -4.74 -0.47 -3.46
C ALA A 35 -6.00 -0.59 -2.60
N SER A 36 -7.16 -0.93 -3.19
CA SER A 36 -8.41 -1.09 -2.44
C SER A 36 -8.40 -2.25 -1.45
N THR A 37 -7.50 -3.23 -1.61
CA THR A 37 -7.31 -4.30 -0.63
C THR A 37 -6.45 -3.83 0.53
N SER A 38 -5.36 -3.11 0.23
CA SER A 38 -4.50 -2.48 1.24
C SER A 38 -5.23 -1.44 2.07
N ASP A 39 -6.14 -0.66 1.48
CA ASP A 39 -6.95 0.35 2.19
C ASP A 39 -7.79 -0.28 3.32
N LYS A 40 -8.21 -1.54 3.16
CA LYS A 40 -8.98 -2.27 4.20
C LYS A 40 -8.15 -2.63 5.43
N LEU A 41 -6.82 -2.54 5.35
CA LEU A 41 -5.93 -2.76 6.48
C LEU A 41 -5.87 -1.55 7.42
N ASP A 42 -6.45 -0.40 7.06
CA ASP A 42 -6.40 0.86 7.81
C ASP A 42 -4.95 1.23 8.23
N LEU A 43 -4.04 1.20 7.25
CA LEU A 43 -2.64 1.55 7.49
C LEU A 43 -2.52 3.04 7.79
N ARG A 44 -1.84 3.35 8.90
CA ARG A 44 -1.56 4.72 9.32
C ARG A 44 -0.06 4.91 9.50
N TYR A 45 0.41 6.12 9.21
CA TYR A 45 1.74 6.50 9.64
C TYR A 45 1.80 6.49 11.18
N PRO A 46 2.94 6.09 11.76
CA PRO A 46 3.10 6.19 13.21
C PRO A 46 3.03 7.65 13.64
N GLU A 47 2.44 7.90 14.80
CA GLU A 47 2.42 9.23 15.41
C GLU A 47 3.81 9.55 15.97
N VAL A 48 4.21 10.82 15.84
CA VAL A 48 5.47 11.31 16.42
C VAL A 48 5.19 11.63 17.89
N SER A 49 5.92 10.97 18.79
CA SER A 49 5.84 11.27 20.22
C SER A 49 6.48 12.64 20.54
N PRO A 50 6.09 13.31 21.63
CA PRO A 50 6.68 14.59 22.04
C PRO A 50 8.22 14.54 22.20
N ASP A 51 8.74 13.39 22.64
CA ASP A 51 10.18 13.16 22.77
C ASP A 51 10.87 13.11 21.39
N GLN A 52 10.23 12.47 20.40
CA GLN A 52 10.71 12.44 19.02
C GLN A 52 10.62 13.82 18.37
N GLU A 53 9.56 14.58 18.60
CA GLU A 53 9.45 15.97 18.12
C GLU A 53 10.59 16.83 18.66
N THR A 54 10.88 16.70 19.96
CA THR A 54 12.00 17.40 20.60
C THR A 54 13.33 16.99 19.97
N ALA A 55 13.57 15.70 19.76
CA ALA A 55 14.80 15.20 19.15
C ALA A 55 14.97 15.71 17.70
N ILE A 56 13.90 15.72 16.92
CA ILE A 56 13.90 16.26 15.54
C ILE A 56 14.24 17.75 15.56
N GLU A 57 13.68 18.52 16.48
CA GLU A 57 13.95 19.96 16.60
C GLU A 57 15.39 20.26 17.02
N GLN A 58 15.98 19.46 17.92
CA GLN A 58 17.40 19.59 18.28
C GLN A 58 18.30 19.26 17.10
N ALA A 59 18.01 18.18 16.38
CA ALA A 59 18.77 17.79 15.18
C ALA A 59 18.71 18.89 14.10
N ARG A 60 17.54 19.50 13.90
CA ARG A 60 17.36 20.64 12.98
C ARG A 60 18.28 21.81 13.35
N LYS A 61 18.27 22.24 14.62
CA LYS A 61 19.10 23.36 15.11
C LYS A 61 20.59 23.09 14.97
N GLN A 62 21.03 21.86 15.20
CA GLN A 62 22.43 21.48 15.06
C GLN A 62 22.88 21.62 13.60
N LEU A 63 22.11 21.09 12.66
CA LEU A 63 22.44 21.16 11.22
C LEU A 63 22.46 22.60 10.70
N GLU A 64 21.58 23.46 11.22
CA GLU A 64 21.56 24.89 10.87
C GLU A 64 22.79 25.66 11.39
N ALA A 65 23.42 25.20 12.47
CA ALA A 65 24.61 25.83 13.04
C ALA A 65 25.93 25.36 12.38
N GLU A 66 25.88 24.30 11.57
CA GLU A 66 27.04 23.77 10.83
C GLU A 66 27.23 24.44 9.45
N GLY A 67 26.23 25.21 8.96
CA GLY A 67 26.27 25.96 7.70
C GLY A 67 26.62 27.43 7.87
#